data_AF-A0A3Q3QB27-F1
#
_entry.id   AF-A0A3Q3QB27-F1
#
_cell.length_a   1.000
_cell.length_b   1.000
_cell.length_c   1.000
_cell.angle_alpha   90.00
_cell.angle_beta   90.00
_cell.angle_gamma   90.00
#
_symmetry.space_group_name_H-M   'P 1'
#
loop_
_entity.id
_entity.type
_entity.pdbx_description
1 polymer ?
#
loop_
_entity_poly.entity_id
_entity_poly.type
_entity_poly.pdbx_seq_one_letter_code
_entity_poly.pdbx_strand_id
1 'polypeptide(L)'
;MPMYQVKRVCGGDIKIDLPTCMYKLPNIHAQHGDSCTSEHALQNGDVDPAVKALEARQDEIMRKLYELKAAVEGLAKTVTTPDADLDLTVSSSLSFKSSSSTTFKGTTDLDTLLGKDLGALRDIVINANPAQPPLTLLVLHSLLCQRYRVLSTVHVHSSVANVPPQLLSCLGPRHPDSYARHMFQLGFTLIWKDVPKLQMKFSIRNMCPIEGEANVARFLFKLLAPYPSDPALATLVDSWVDKAFLQLAECGAKKQAAVLRALNSALGHSAWLAGPEFSLADIACYCCVLQSGSASSAPANVQRWLKSCENLGHFGPVKQLLH
;
A
#
# COMPACT_ATOMS: atom_id res chain seq x y z
N MET A 1 12.01 -48.13 40.07
CA MET A 1 10.64 -47.58 40.08
C MET A 1 10.49 -46.65 38.87
N PRO A 2 9.82 -47.07 37.78
CA PRO A 2 9.54 -46.19 36.65
C PRO A 2 8.19 -45.49 36.87
N MET A 3 8.21 -44.17 36.95
CA MET A 3 7.03 -43.33 37.12
C MET A 3 6.49 -42.89 35.75
N TYR A 4 5.19 -43.11 35.54
CA TYR A 4 4.33 -42.67 34.43
C TYR A 4 4.55 -43.32 33.05
N GLN A 5 3.85 -44.44 32.84
CA GLN A 5 3.55 -44.95 31.50
C GLN A 5 2.12 -44.50 31.12
N VAL A 6 1.99 -43.65 30.09
CA VAL A 6 0.69 -43.20 29.58
C VAL A 6 0.05 -44.31 28.75
N LYS A 7 -1.22 -44.63 29.04
CA LYS A 7 -2.01 -45.63 28.32
C LYS A 7 -2.18 -45.20 26.85
N ARG A 8 -1.86 -46.09 25.90
CA ARG A 8 -2.16 -45.85 24.47
C ARG A 8 -3.69 -45.75 24.30
N VAL A 9 -4.14 -44.70 23.62
CA VAL A 9 -5.57 -44.37 23.44
C VAL A 9 -6.24 -45.23 22.37
N CYS A 10 -5.49 -45.98 21.56
CA CYS A 10 -6.04 -46.97 20.63
C CYS A 10 -5.43 -48.34 20.88
N GLY A 11 -6.24 -49.26 21.41
CA GLY A 11 -5.94 -50.69 21.47
C GLY A 11 -6.66 -51.41 20.35
N GLY A 12 -5.94 -52.28 19.64
CA GLY A 12 -6.48 -53.20 18.64
C GLY A 12 -6.47 -52.64 17.22
N ASP A 13 -6.05 -53.46 16.27
CA ASP A 13 -6.11 -53.22 14.82
C ASP A 13 -7.52 -52.79 14.41
N ILE A 14 -7.72 -51.50 14.18
CA ILE A 14 -8.91 -51.00 13.52
C ILE A 14 -8.73 -51.33 12.03
N LYS A 15 -9.35 -52.42 11.57
CA LYS A 15 -9.54 -52.65 10.13
C LYS A 15 -10.53 -51.60 9.62
N ILE A 16 -9.99 -50.51 9.09
CA ILE A 16 -10.75 -49.50 8.37
C ILE A 16 -11.00 -50.05 6.97
N ASP A 17 -12.24 -50.40 6.67
CA ASP A 17 -12.64 -50.83 5.33
C ASP A 17 -12.78 -49.58 4.45
N LEU A 18 -11.78 -49.36 3.58
CA LEU A 18 -11.73 -48.19 2.71
C LEU A 18 -12.58 -48.46 1.46
N PRO A 19 -13.56 -47.62 1.11
CA PRO A 19 -14.28 -47.75 -0.14
C PRO A 19 -13.32 -47.54 -1.32
N THR A 20 -13.41 -48.38 -2.35
CA THR A 20 -12.49 -48.38 -3.51
C THR A 20 -12.60 -47.12 -4.38
N CYS A 21 -13.62 -46.29 -4.18
CA CYS A 21 -13.81 -45.03 -4.89
C CYS A 21 -14.61 -44.06 -4.00
N MET A 22 -14.00 -42.93 -3.62
CA MET A 22 -14.61 -41.98 -2.67
C MET A 22 -15.66 -41.06 -3.32
N TYR A 23 -15.66 -40.90 -4.65
CA TYR A 23 -16.65 -40.14 -5.42
C TYR A 23 -16.81 -40.71 -6.85
N LYS A 24 -18.03 -41.09 -7.24
CA LYS A 24 -18.35 -41.46 -8.63
C LYS A 24 -18.82 -40.21 -9.37
N LEU A 25 -17.96 -39.65 -10.22
CA LEU A 25 -18.31 -38.54 -11.11
C LEU A 25 -19.06 -39.07 -12.35
N PRO A 26 -20.17 -38.42 -12.77
CA PRO A 26 -20.82 -38.74 -14.05
C PRO A 26 -19.85 -38.50 -15.21
N ASN A 27 -19.75 -39.48 -16.11
CA ASN A 27 -18.93 -39.34 -17.31
C ASN A 27 -19.63 -38.37 -18.28
N ILE A 28 -19.13 -37.13 -18.37
CA ILE A 28 -19.63 -36.10 -19.29
C ILE A 28 -19.36 -36.40 -20.77
N HIS A 29 -18.59 -37.45 -21.07
CA HIS A 29 -18.30 -37.93 -22.43
C HIS A 29 -19.06 -39.22 -22.77
N ALA A 30 -19.84 -39.77 -21.84
CA ALA A 30 -20.73 -40.89 -22.15
C ALA A 30 -21.95 -40.35 -22.90
N GLN A 31 -21.82 -40.31 -24.23
CA GLN A 31 -22.96 -40.10 -25.12
C GLN A 31 -24.05 -41.10 -24.74
N HIS A 32 -25.16 -40.58 -24.23
CA HIS A 32 -26.40 -41.33 -24.11
C HIS A 32 -26.89 -41.54 -25.54
N GLY A 33 -26.57 -42.71 -26.09
CA GLY A 33 -27.24 -43.17 -27.30
C GLY A 33 -28.68 -43.48 -26.95
N ASP A 34 -29.59 -42.60 -27.34
CA ASP A 34 -30.71 -43.01 -28.19
C ASP A 34 -31.38 -41.81 -28.88
N SER A 35 -31.87 -42.05 -30.10
CA SER A 35 -32.53 -41.12 -31.03
C SER A 35 -31.66 -40.24 -31.95
N CYS A 36 -31.12 -40.90 -32.97
CA CYS A 36 -31.18 -40.56 -34.40
C CYS A 36 -31.50 -39.11 -34.81
N THR A 37 -30.51 -38.37 -35.31
CA THR A 37 -30.33 -38.11 -36.77
C THR A 37 -28.92 -37.53 -36.99
N SER A 38 -28.13 -38.25 -37.78
CA SER A 38 -26.89 -37.78 -38.37
C SER A 38 -27.21 -36.77 -39.46
N GLU A 39 -26.54 -35.62 -39.49
CA GLU A 39 -26.10 -35.02 -40.74
C GLU A 39 -24.92 -34.06 -40.51
N HIS A 40 -23.75 -34.49 -40.97
CA HIS A 40 -22.69 -33.57 -41.37
C HIS A 40 -23.25 -32.67 -42.48
N ALA A 41 -23.52 -31.40 -42.17
CA ALA A 41 -23.72 -30.36 -43.17
C ALA A 41 -23.02 -29.08 -42.71
N LEU A 42 -21.92 -28.75 -43.39
CA LEU A 42 -21.37 -27.41 -43.45
C LEU A 42 -22.41 -26.50 -44.12
N GLN A 43 -23.16 -25.70 -43.36
CA GLN A 43 -23.83 -24.52 -43.92
C GLN A 43 -24.32 -23.53 -42.84
N ASN A 44 -23.83 -22.29 -42.95
CA ASN A 44 -24.49 -21.03 -42.58
C ASN A 44 -25.28 -21.02 -41.26
N GLY A 45 -24.60 -20.81 -40.14
CA GLY A 45 -25.22 -20.41 -38.88
C GLY A 45 -25.17 -18.89 -38.74
N ASP A 46 -26.31 -18.24 -38.93
CA ASP A 46 -26.49 -16.80 -38.71
C ASP A 46 -25.93 -16.40 -37.34
N VAL A 47 -24.90 -15.55 -37.33
CA VAL A 47 -24.27 -15.07 -36.10
C VAL A 47 -25.34 -14.34 -35.29
N ASP A 48 -25.50 -14.74 -34.02
CA ASP A 48 -26.46 -14.15 -33.07
C ASP A 48 -26.50 -12.62 -33.25
N PRO A 49 -27.67 -12.02 -33.49
CA PRO A 49 -27.80 -10.58 -33.70
C PRO A 49 -27.20 -9.76 -32.55
N ALA A 50 -27.12 -10.30 -31.33
CA ALA A 50 -26.42 -9.66 -30.22
C ALA A 50 -24.89 -9.59 -30.43
N VAL A 51 -24.30 -10.61 -31.05
CA VAL A 51 -22.86 -10.69 -31.37
C VAL A 51 -22.52 -9.77 -32.53
N LYS A 52 -23.36 -9.71 -33.58
CA LYS A 52 -23.21 -8.73 -34.67
C LYS A 52 -23.33 -7.28 -34.18
N ALA A 53 -24.26 -7.01 -33.25
CA ALA A 53 -24.40 -5.68 -32.65
C ALA A 53 -23.17 -5.30 -31.79
N LEU A 54 -22.56 -6.29 -31.12
CA LEU A 54 -21.35 -6.07 -30.33
C LEU A 54 -20.14 -5.78 -31.22
N GLU A 55 -19.97 -6.52 -32.31
CA GLU A 55 -18.93 -6.31 -33.32
C GLU A 55 -19.04 -4.91 -33.94
N ALA A 56 -20.24 -4.51 -34.39
CA ALA A 56 -20.48 -3.17 -34.93
C ALA A 56 -20.17 -2.05 -33.91
N ARG A 57 -20.45 -2.27 -32.62
CA ARG A 57 -20.10 -1.32 -31.56
C ARG A 57 -18.59 -1.23 -31.33
N GLN A 58 -17.89 -2.35 -31.40
CA GLN A 58 -16.43 -2.39 -31.26
C GLN A 58 -15.76 -1.67 -32.43
N ASP A 59 -16.24 -1.85 -33.66
CA ASP A 59 -15.76 -1.15 -34.84
C ASP A 59 -15.98 0.37 -34.77
N GLU A 60 -17.14 0.80 -34.26
CA GLU A 60 -17.42 2.22 -34.03
C GLU A 60 -16.47 2.83 -32.98
N ILE A 61 -16.19 2.11 -31.89
CA ILE A 61 -15.24 2.56 -30.86
C ILE A 61 -13.83 2.65 -31.43
N MET A 62 -13.39 1.67 -32.20
CA MET A 62 -12.08 1.67 -32.85
C MET A 62 -11.92 2.85 -33.80
N ARG A 63 -12.94 3.13 -34.63
CA ARG A 63 -12.95 4.31 -35.51
C ARG A 63 -12.84 5.62 -34.73
N LYS A 64 -13.64 5.79 -33.66
CA LYS A 64 -13.55 6.98 -32.79
C LYS A 64 -12.18 7.16 -32.14
N LEU A 65 -11.53 6.07 -31.75
CA LEU A 65 -10.18 6.11 -31.18
C LEU A 65 -9.14 6.51 -32.23
N TYR A 66 -9.25 6.03 -33.47
CA TYR A 66 -8.37 6.45 -34.56
C TYR A 66 -8.55 7.93 -34.93
N GLU A 67 -9.79 8.41 -34.99
CA GLU A 67 -10.09 9.83 -35.22
C GLU A 67 -9.54 10.71 -34.09
N LEU A 68 -9.74 10.31 -32.84
CA LEU A 68 -9.24 11.05 -31.69
C LEU A 68 -7.71 11.08 -31.67
N LYS A 69 -7.05 9.96 -32.01
CA LYS A 69 -5.60 9.90 -32.16
C LYS A 69 -5.11 10.85 -33.25
N ALA A 70 -5.76 10.84 -34.41
CA ALA A 70 -5.42 11.74 -35.52
C ALA A 70 -5.61 13.22 -35.14
N ALA A 71 -6.67 13.55 -34.40
CA ALA A 71 -6.92 14.89 -33.89
C ALA A 71 -5.84 15.33 -32.88
N VAL A 72 -5.44 14.45 -31.95
CA VAL A 72 -4.39 14.73 -30.97
C VAL A 72 -3.03 14.89 -31.66
N GLU A 73 -2.70 14.05 -32.65
CA GLU A 73 -1.46 14.18 -33.43
C GLU A 73 -1.45 15.44 -34.31
N GLY A 74 -2.59 15.83 -34.89
CA GLY A 74 -2.74 17.07 -35.64
C GLY A 74 -2.59 18.31 -34.74
N LEU A 75 -3.13 18.26 -33.52
CA LEU A 75 -2.97 19.31 -32.52
C LEU A 75 -1.53 19.40 -32.01
N ALA A 76 -0.88 18.26 -31.79
CA ALA A 76 0.53 18.22 -31.40
C ALA A 76 1.45 18.84 -32.46
N LYS A 77 1.17 18.60 -33.76
CA LYS A 77 1.93 19.17 -34.89
C LYS A 77 1.70 20.66 -35.06
N THR A 78 0.48 21.16 -34.80
CA THR A 78 0.18 22.61 -34.84
C THR A 78 0.76 23.37 -33.65
N VAL A 79 0.95 22.71 -32.50
CA VAL A 79 1.67 23.29 -31.35
C VAL A 79 3.19 23.32 -31.56
N THR A 80 3.74 22.60 -32.56
CA THR A 80 5.19 22.53 -32.82
C THR A 80 5.68 23.33 -34.02
N THR A 81 4.83 24.06 -34.74
CA THR A 81 5.32 24.98 -35.79
C THR A 81 5.87 26.26 -35.16
N PRO A 82 7.15 26.61 -35.38
CA PRO A 82 7.76 27.80 -34.83
C PRO A 82 7.60 28.96 -35.82
N ASP A 83 6.72 29.90 -35.52
CA ASP A 83 6.89 31.26 -36.04
C ASP A 83 6.18 32.30 -35.16
N ALA A 84 6.91 33.40 -34.94
CA ALA A 84 6.58 34.64 -34.24
C ALA A 84 6.63 34.65 -32.69
N ASP A 85 7.67 35.33 -32.20
CA ASP A 85 7.87 35.96 -30.88
C ASP A 85 6.71 35.88 -29.88
N LEU A 86 6.89 35.12 -28.80
CA LEU A 86 6.17 35.39 -27.55
C LEU A 86 7.00 35.01 -26.33
N ASP A 87 7.04 35.98 -25.42
CA ASP A 87 7.91 36.10 -24.26
C ASP A 87 7.91 34.88 -23.31
N LEU A 88 9.10 34.58 -22.79
CA LEU A 88 9.42 33.49 -21.88
C LEU A 88 8.76 33.66 -20.50
N THR A 89 7.46 33.39 -20.33
CA THR A 89 6.87 33.32 -18.96
C THR A 89 5.69 32.37 -18.74
N VAL A 90 5.21 31.59 -19.73
CA VAL A 90 3.99 30.77 -19.51
C VAL A 90 4.10 29.36 -20.09
N SER A 91 5.07 28.57 -19.60
CA SER A 91 5.11 27.11 -19.86
C SER A 91 4.75 26.26 -18.63
N SER A 92 4.22 26.88 -17.57
CA SER A 92 3.86 26.18 -16.32
C SER A 92 2.36 25.84 -16.18
N SER A 93 1.56 26.03 -17.22
CA SER A 93 0.11 25.86 -17.13
C SER A 93 -0.42 25.17 -18.39
N LEU A 94 -0.42 23.84 -18.39
CA LEU A 94 -1.37 22.96 -19.11
C LEU A 94 -0.95 21.48 -19.13
N SER A 95 0.09 21.09 -18.40
CA SER A 95 0.11 19.71 -17.91
C SER A 95 -1.01 19.56 -16.88
N PHE A 96 -2.08 18.83 -17.23
CA PHE A 96 -2.92 18.13 -16.26
C PHE A 96 -2.05 17.07 -15.54
N LYS A 97 -1.08 17.55 -14.77
CA LYS A 97 -0.42 16.82 -13.71
C LYS A 97 -1.18 17.22 -12.47
N SER A 98 -2.00 16.29 -11.98
CA SER A 98 -2.45 16.30 -10.60
C SER A 98 -1.27 16.72 -9.73
N SER A 99 -1.43 17.84 -9.03
CA SER A 99 -0.42 18.42 -8.15
C SER A 99 -0.11 17.45 -7.01
N SER A 100 0.82 16.53 -7.24
CA SER A 100 1.61 15.87 -6.21
C SER A 100 3.07 16.07 -6.60
N SER A 101 3.73 16.98 -5.91
CA SER A 101 5.18 17.06 -5.90
C SER A 101 5.70 15.74 -5.32
N THR A 102 6.10 14.80 -6.18
CA THR A 102 6.71 13.56 -5.70
C THR A 102 8.12 13.89 -5.20
N THR A 103 8.23 14.27 -3.94
CA THR A 103 9.48 14.62 -3.23
C THR A 103 10.52 13.52 -3.31
N PHE A 104 10.10 12.27 -3.52
CA PHE A 104 10.97 11.10 -3.63
C PHE A 104 11.39 10.85 -5.09
N LYS A 105 12.59 11.31 -5.45
CA LYS A 105 13.21 11.05 -6.76
C LYS A 105 13.76 9.61 -6.81
N GLY A 106 13.55 8.94 -7.94
CA GLY A 106 14.05 7.58 -8.21
C GLY A 106 12.96 6.53 -8.12
N THR A 107 12.86 5.68 -9.13
CA THR A 107 12.00 4.49 -9.15
C THR A 107 12.76 3.33 -8.49
N THR A 108 12.29 2.87 -7.34
CA THR A 108 12.76 1.63 -6.71
C THR A 108 11.97 0.52 -7.36
N ASP A 109 12.64 -0.22 -8.22
CA ASP A 109 12.08 -1.44 -8.78
C ASP A 109 11.87 -2.44 -7.64
N LEU A 110 10.62 -2.89 -7.51
CA LEU A 110 10.17 -3.72 -6.41
C LEU A 110 10.79 -5.13 -6.49
N ASP A 111 11.08 -5.59 -7.70
CA ASP A 111 11.80 -6.84 -7.95
C ASP A 111 13.28 -6.76 -7.55
N THR A 112 13.93 -5.63 -7.82
CA THR A 112 15.31 -5.39 -7.37
C THR A 112 15.41 -5.31 -5.84
N LEU A 113 14.41 -4.73 -5.18
CA LEU A 113 14.45 -4.50 -3.73
C LEU A 113 14.04 -5.73 -2.92
N LEU A 114 12.97 -6.42 -3.34
CA LEU A 114 12.38 -7.53 -2.59
C LEU A 114 12.72 -8.91 -3.18
N GLY A 115 13.25 -8.95 -4.41
CA GLY A 115 13.49 -10.17 -5.17
C GLY A 115 12.33 -10.52 -6.12
N LYS A 116 12.65 -11.34 -7.13
CA LYS A 116 11.74 -11.71 -8.23
C LYS A 116 10.74 -12.83 -7.89
N ASP A 117 10.99 -13.57 -6.81
CA ASP A 117 10.27 -14.83 -6.51
C ASP A 117 9.09 -14.67 -5.52
N LEU A 118 8.57 -13.46 -5.35
CA LEU A 118 7.54 -13.17 -4.34
C LEU A 118 6.10 -13.28 -4.86
N GLY A 119 5.92 -13.75 -6.10
CA GLY A 119 4.61 -13.86 -6.75
C GLY A 119 4.11 -12.52 -7.32
N ALA A 120 2.96 -12.57 -8.01
CA ALA A 120 2.40 -11.41 -8.70
C ALA A 120 1.99 -10.27 -7.75
N LEU A 121 1.53 -10.61 -6.54
CA LEU A 121 1.14 -9.65 -5.51
C LEU A 121 2.03 -9.83 -4.27
N ARG A 122 2.69 -8.76 -3.85
CA ARG A 122 3.55 -8.76 -2.65
C ARG A 122 2.71 -8.27 -1.46
N ASP A 123 2.28 -9.21 -0.63
CA ASP A 123 1.34 -8.95 0.46
C ASP A 123 2.05 -8.50 1.76
N ILE A 124 1.67 -7.31 2.21
CA ILE A 124 2.02 -6.71 3.50
C ILE A 124 0.80 -6.80 4.41
N VAL A 125 0.93 -7.55 5.51
CA VAL A 125 -0.12 -7.68 6.52
C VAL A 125 0.37 -7.07 7.83
N ILE A 126 -0.36 -6.09 8.34
CA ILE A 126 -0.02 -5.36 9.56
C ILE A 126 -1.12 -5.54 10.59
N ASN A 127 -0.75 -5.99 11.78
CA ASN A 127 -1.62 -6.02 12.95
C ASN A 127 -1.30 -4.79 13.82
N ALA A 128 -2.31 -3.98 14.12
CA ALA A 128 -2.17 -2.79 14.94
C ALA A 128 -3.29 -2.71 15.98
N ASN A 129 -2.96 -2.14 17.14
CA ASN A 129 -3.94 -1.93 18.19
C ASN A 129 -4.73 -0.64 17.92
N PRO A 130 -6.08 -0.69 17.84
CA PRO A 130 -6.88 0.52 17.59
C PRO A 130 -6.83 1.54 18.74
N ALA A 131 -6.41 1.13 19.95
CA ALA A 131 -6.16 2.07 21.04
C ALA A 131 -4.92 2.96 20.80
N GLN A 132 -4.01 2.54 19.92
CA GLN A 132 -2.79 3.26 19.55
C GLN A 132 -2.61 3.22 18.02
N PRO A 133 -3.41 3.99 17.26
CA PRO A 133 -3.39 3.92 15.81
C PRO A 133 -2.05 4.45 15.24
N PRO A 134 -1.37 3.68 14.37
CA PRO A 134 -0.04 4.02 13.86
C PRO A 134 -0.12 5.10 12.76
N LEU A 135 -0.01 6.38 13.14
CA LEU A 135 -0.17 7.49 12.21
C LEU A 135 0.91 7.49 11.11
N THR A 136 2.15 7.08 11.43
CA THR A 136 3.26 7.00 10.48
C THR A 136 2.94 6.04 9.34
N LEU A 137 2.32 4.90 9.68
CA LEU A 137 1.92 3.89 8.70
C LEU A 137 0.94 4.46 7.69
N LEU A 138 -0.03 5.28 8.12
CA LEU A 138 -1.05 5.84 7.23
C LEU A 138 -0.46 6.83 6.24
N VAL A 139 0.52 7.64 6.68
CA VAL A 139 1.28 8.51 5.78
C VAL A 139 2.02 7.66 4.75
N LEU A 140 2.77 6.65 5.19
CA LEU A 140 3.55 5.78 4.30
C LEU A 140 2.67 5.01 3.33
N HIS A 141 1.50 4.54 3.77
CA HIS A 141 0.50 3.91 2.91
C HIS A 141 0.02 4.85 1.81
N SER A 142 -0.33 6.09 2.16
CA SER A 142 -0.76 7.08 1.16
C SER A 142 0.33 7.39 0.13
N LEU A 143 1.59 7.46 0.57
CA LEU A 143 2.75 7.62 -0.32
C LEU A 143 2.96 6.39 -1.21
N LEU A 144 2.72 5.19 -0.69
CA LEU A 144 2.81 3.95 -1.49
C LEU A 144 1.73 3.93 -2.55
N CYS A 145 0.51 4.38 -2.24
CA CYS A 145 -0.59 4.48 -3.20
C CYS A 145 -0.32 5.50 -4.33
N GLN A 146 0.52 6.51 -4.10
CA GLN A 146 0.94 7.45 -5.15
C GLN A 146 1.95 6.84 -6.13
N ARG A 147 2.67 5.78 -5.71
CA ARG A 147 3.79 5.19 -6.47
C ARG A 147 3.45 3.83 -7.07
N TYR A 148 2.61 3.06 -6.40
CA TYR A 148 2.27 1.69 -6.75
C TYR A 148 0.77 1.51 -6.82
N ARG A 149 0.33 0.52 -7.60
CA ARG A 149 -1.03 0.01 -7.52
C ARG A 149 -1.16 -0.85 -6.26
N VAL A 150 -1.68 -0.25 -5.18
CA VAL A 150 -1.83 -0.89 -3.87
C VAL A 150 -3.26 -1.36 -3.67
N LEU A 151 -3.46 -2.65 -3.41
CA LEU A 151 -4.73 -3.21 -2.96
C LEU A 151 -4.85 -3.05 -1.45
N SER A 152 -5.66 -2.09 -1.01
CA SER A 152 -5.77 -1.74 0.42
C SER A 152 -7.00 -2.39 1.05
N THR A 153 -6.81 -3.05 2.19
CA THR A 153 -7.89 -3.73 2.93
C THR A 153 -7.75 -3.50 4.43
N VAL A 154 -8.89 -3.34 5.11
CA VAL A 154 -8.97 -3.17 6.57
C VAL A 154 -9.87 -4.25 7.14
N HIS A 155 -9.37 -4.99 8.12
CA HIS A 155 -10.10 -6.01 8.86
C HIS A 155 -10.08 -5.73 10.35
N VAL A 156 -11.02 -6.33 11.07
CA VAL A 156 -11.08 -6.32 12.54
C VAL A 156 -10.96 -7.75 13.04
N HIS A 157 -9.99 -7.99 13.91
CA HIS A 157 -9.79 -9.27 14.57
C HIS A 157 -10.74 -9.41 15.77
N SER A 158 -11.16 -10.64 16.08
CA SER A 158 -12.09 -10.94 17.18
C SER A 158 -11.61 -10.51 18.57
N SER A 159 -10.32 -10.23 18.74
CA SER A 159 -9.78 -9.71 20.00
C SER A 159 -10.11 -8.24 20.27
N VAL A 160 -10.70 -7.53 19.31
CA VAL A 160 -11.21 -6.16 19.50
C VAL A 160 -12.70 -6.15 19.24
N ALA A 161 -13.48 -5.67 20.21
CA ALA A 161 -14.94 -5.62 20.10
C ALA A 161 -15.43 -4.44 19.24
N ASN A 162 -14.87 -3.25 19.45
CA ASN A 162 -15.32 -2.02 18.80
C ASN A 162 -14.12 -1.26 18.22
N VAL A 163 -14.21 -0.88 16.94
CA VAL A 163 -13.24 -0.04 16.25
C VAL A 163 -13.96 1.20 15.72
N PRO A 164 -13.48 2.42 16.04
CA PRO A 164 -14.02 3.67 15.52
C PRO A 164 -14.18 3.66 13.98
N PRO A 165 -15.28 4.22 13.44
CA PRO A 165 -15.53 4.25 11.98
C PRO A 165 -14.38 4.87 11.18
N GLN A 166 -13.73 5.91 11.70
CA GLN A 166 -12.59 6.57 11.06
C GLN A 166 -11.42 5.61 10.85
N LEU A 167 -11.20 4.67 11.78
CA LEU A 167 -10.18 3.63 11.67
C LEU A 167 -10.58 2.50 10.72
N LEU A 168 -11.88 2.27 10.50
CA LEU A 168 -12.36 1.30 9.51
C LEU A 168 -12.17 1.79 8.07
N SER A 169 -12.14 3.11 7.86
CA SER A 169 -11.94 3.76 6.56
C SER A 169 -10.57 4.43 6.41
N CYS A 170 -9.61 4.17 7.30
CA CYS A 170 -8.35 4.91 7.37
C CYS A 170 -7.42 4.71 6.16
N LEU A 171 -7.63 3.67 5.36
CA LEU A 171 -6.88 3.41 4.12
C LEU A 171 -7.62 3.90 2.86
N GLY A 172 -8.70 4.66 3.01
CA GLY A 172 -9.54 5.14 1.92
C GLY A 172 -10.70 4.20 1.57
N PRO A 173 -11.40 4.46 0.44
CA PRO A 173 -12.55 3.68 0.02
C PRO A 173 -12.15 2.23 -0.29
N ARG A 174 -13.03 1.29 0.06
CA ARG A 174 -12.80 -0.12 -0.24
C ARG A 174 -12.83 -0.35 -1.76
N HIS A 175 -11.90 -1.15 -2.24
CA HIS A 175 -11.98 -1.65 -3.61
C HIS A 175 -13.17 -2.63 -3.72
N PRO A 176 -14.01 -2.52 -4.76
CA PRO A 176 -14.97 -3.55 -5.10
C PRO A 176 -14.36 -4.96 -5.09
N ASP A 177 -15.09 -5.96 -4.58
CA ASP A 177 -14.60 -7.35 -4.46
C ASP A 177 -14.25 -8.00 -5.82
N SER A 178 -14.61 -7.36 -6.93
CA SER A 178 -14.41 -7.84 -8.30
C SER A 178 -13.02 -7.57 -8.91
N TYR A 179 -12.11 -6.87 -8.21
CA TYR A 179 -10.79 -6.60 -8.80
C TYR A 179 -9.90 -7.84 -8.81
N ALA A 180 -9.32 -8.13 -9.98
CA ALA A 180 -8.37 -9.22 -10.10
C ALA A 180 -7.04 -8.86 -9.41
N ARG A 181 -6.64 -9.65 -8.41
CA ARG A 181 -5.45 -9.40 -7.58
C ARG A 181 -4.15 -9.19 -8.37
N HIS A 182 -4.01 -9.81 -9.53
CA HIS A 182 -2.82 -9.69 -10.40
C HIS A 182 -2.64 -8.28 -10.99
N MET A 183 -3.64 -7.40 -10.89
CA MET A 183 -3.56 -6.02 -11.36
C MET A 183 -2.85 -5.09 -10.37
N PHE A 184 -2.59 -5.55 -9.14
CA PHE A 184 -1.92 -4.78 -8.10
C PHE A 184 -0.49 -5.26 -7.90
N GLN A 185 0.38 -4.34 -7.50
CA GLN A 185 1.81 -4.62 -7.24
C GLN A 185 2.05 -4.95 -5.77
N LEU A 186 1.27 -4.33 -4.88
CA LEU A 186 1.34 -4.47 -3.43
C LEU A 186 -0.05 -4.77 -2.89
N GLY A 187 -0.14 -5.74 -1.99
CA GLY A 187 -1.29 -5.91 -1.12
C GLY A 187 -0.99 -5.26 0.23
N PHE A 188 -1.87 -4.40 0.72
CA PHE A 188 -1.71 -3.73 2.00
C PHE A 188 -2.92 -4.03 2.88
N THR A 189 -2.74 -4.92 3.85
CA THR A 189 -3.80 -5.39 4.73
C THR A 189 -3.53 -4.89 6.14
N LEU A 190 -4.42 -4.04 6.66
CA LEU A 190 -4.41 -3.61 8.06
C LEU A 190 -5.44 -4.41 8.86
N ILE A 191 -5.01 -5.02 9.94
CA ILE A 191 -5.87 -5.79 10.85
C ILE A 191 -5.86 -5.09 12.20
N TRP A 192 -6.99 -4.52 12.58
CA TRP A 192 -7.19 -4.02 13.93
C TRP A 192 -7.28 -5.20 14.89
N LYS A 193 -6.28 -5.33 15.75
CA LYS A 193 -6.09 -6.48 16.63
C LYS A 193 -5.53 -6.00 17.96
N ASP A 194 -6.01 -6.55 19.07
CA ASP A 194 -5.38 -6.33 20.37
C ASP A 194 -4.01 -7.01 20.40
N VAL A 195 -2.97 -6.21 20.12
CA VAL A 195 -1.56 -6.60 20.15
C VAL A 195 -0.78 -5.58 20.99
N PRO A 196 0.23 -6.01 21.76
CA PRO A 196 1.01 -5.10 22.61
C PRO A 196 1.96 -4.20 21.81
N LYS A 197 2.37 -4.64 20.61
CA LYS A 197 3.19 -3.88 19.66
C LYS A 197 2.66 -4.10 18.26
N LEU A 198 2.84 -3.10 17.39
CA LEU A 198 2.54 -3.25 15.97
C LEU A 198 3.38 -4.38 15.37
N GLN A 199 2.75 -5.26 14.58
CA GLN A 199 3.40 -6.42 13.97
C GLN A 199 3.11 -6.47 12.47
N MET A 200 4.15 -6.56 11.65
CA MET A 200 4.03 -6.76 10.21
C MET A 200 4.52 -8.16 9.81
N LYS A 201 3.81 -8.77 8.86
CA LYS A 201 4.27 -9.94 8.11
C LYS A 201 4.30 -9.60 6.63
N PHE A 202 5.38 -9.97 5.96
CA PHE A 202 5.52 -9.84 4.51
C PHE A 202 5.57 -11.22 3.88
N SER A 203 4.77 -11.45 2.83
CA SER A 203 4.71 -12.72 2.08
C SER A 203 4.69 -13.96 3.01
N ILE A 204 3.58 -14.10 3.74
CA ILE A 204 3.26 -14.92 4.94
C ILE A 204 3.91 -16.31 5.05
N ARG A 205 4.42 -16.91 3.97
CA ARG A 205 4.94 -18.28 3.97
C ARG A 205 6.25 -18.47 4.75
N ASN A 206 7.17 -17.49 4.79
CA ASN A 206 8.56 -17.75 5.24
C ASN A 206 9.21 -16.67 6.13
N MET A 207 8.49 -15.66 6.63
CA MET A 207 9.10 -14.54 7.36
C MET A 207 8.74 -14.54 8.86
N CYS A 208 9.72 -14.21 9.71
CA CYS A 208 9.45 -13.83 11.09
C CYS A 208 8.68 -12.50 11.14
N PRO A 209 7.73 -12.30 12.07
CA PRO A 209 7.04 -11.03 12.21
C PRO A 209 8.03 -9.90 12.54
N ILE A 210 7.91 -8.77 11.83
CA ILE A 210 8.62 -7.53 12.18
C ILE A 210 7.80 -6.79 13.22
N GLU A 211 8.37 -6.54 14.39
CA GLU A 211 7.69 -5.83 15.48
C GLU A 211 8.13 -4.38 15.61
N GLY A 212 7.21 -3.53 16.04
CA GLY A 212 7.42 -2.10 16.31
C GLY A 212 7.18 -1.22 15.09
N GLU A 213 6.49 -0.09 15.31
CA GLU A 213 6.16 0.86 14.23
C GLU A 213 7.42 1.43 13.55
N ALA A 214 8.49 1.69 14.32
CA ALA A 214 9.77 2.15 13.77
C ALA A 214 10.34 1.23 12.68
N ASN A 215 10.34 -0.08 12.94
CA ASN A 215 10.92 -1.06 12.02
C ASN A 215 10.05 -1.26 10.78
N VAL A 216 8.73 -1.28 10.97
CA VAL A 216 7.77 -1.33 9.87
C VAL A 216 7.86 -0.07 9.01
N ALA A 217 7.99 1.11 9.62
CA ALA A 217 8.13 2.37 8.91
C ALA A 217 9.41 2.41 8.06
N ARG A 218 10.54 1.92 8.58
CA ARG A 218 11.79 1.75 7.81
C ARG A 218 11.61 0.84 6.60
N PHE A 219 10.94 -0.30 6.79
CA PHE A 219 10.66 -1.24 5.70
C PHE A 219 9.81 -0.57 4.61
N LEU A 220 8.67 0.04 4.98
CA LEU A 220 7.77 0.68 4.03
C LEU A 220 8.42 1.87 3.32
N PHE A 221 9.24 2.67 4.03
CA PHE A 221 9.93 3.80 3.43
C PHE A 221 11.00 3.38 2.41
N LYS A 222 11.70 2.25 2.64
CA LYS A 222 12.63 1.70 1.65
C LYS A 222 11.92 1.33 0.34
N LEU A 223 10.63 0.99 0.38
CA LEU A 223 9.85 0.79 -0.84
C LEU A 223 9.57 2.11 -1.58
N LEU A 224 9.56 3.25 -0.89
CA LEU A 224 9.24 4.57 -1.46
C LEU A 224 10.45 5.30 -2.03
N ALA A 225 11.59 5.20 -1.37
CA ALA A 225 12.77 5.98 -1.73
C ALA A 225 14.04 5.17 -1.43
N PRO A 226 15.11 5.36 -2.22
CA PRO A 226 16.41 4.84 -1.84
C PRO A 226 16.81 5.46 -0.49
N TYR A 227 17.29 4.61 0.43
CA TYR A 227 17.87 5.11 1.67
C TYR A 227 19.18 5.85 1.35
N PRO A 228 19.60 6.82 2.18
CA PRO A 228 20.87 7.51 1.96
C PRO A 228 22.04 6.53 1.81
N SER A 229 22.82 6.68 0.74
CA SER A 229 24.02 5.86 0.52
C SER A 229 25.15 6.17 1.50
N ASP A 230 25.17 7.40 2.03
CA ASP A 230 26.10 7.80 3.09
C ASP A 230 25.70 7.12 4.43
N PRO A 231 26.56 6.28 5.02
CA PRO A 231 26.27 5.59 6.27
C PRO A 231 26.02 6.53 7.45
N ALA A 232 26.69 7.68 7.49
CA ALA A 232 26.52 8.65 8.57
C ALA A 232 25.12 9.27 8.53
N LEU A 233 24.69 9.71 7.34
CA LEU A 233 23.34 10.21 7.11
C LEU A 233 22.27 9.14 7.34
N ALA A 234 22.45 7.92 6.86
CA ALA A 234 21.52 6.82 7.10
C ALA A 234 21.31 6.55 8.61
N THR A 235 22.42 6.52 9.37
CA THR A 235 22.39 6.36 10.83
C THR A 235 21.72 7.54 11.52
N LEU A 236 21.91 8.76 11.01
CA LEU A 236 21.24 9.95 11.55
C LEU A 236 19.72 9.87 11.35
N VAL A 237 19.24 9.44 10.18
CA VAL A 237 17.81 9.21 9.93
C VAL A 237 17.27 8.18 10.92
N ASP A 238 17.96 7.04 11.07
CA ASP A 238 17.54 5.98 11.98
C ASP A 238 17.52 6.43 13.44
N SER A 239 18.50 7.23 13.87
CA SER A 239 18.57 7.81 15.21
C SER A 239 17.39 8.73 15.51
N TRP A 240 16.94 9.52 14.54
CA TRP A 240 15.73 10.34 14.68
C TRP A 240 14.46 9.50 14.76
N VAL A 241 14.35 8.46 13.94
CA VAL A 241 13.23 7.52 13.99
C VAL A 241 13.14 6.87 15.37
N ASP A 242 14.25 6.41 15.94
CA ASP A 242 14.26 5.82 17.28
C ASP A 242 13.92 6.84 18.37
N LYS A 243 14.40 8.09 18.26
CA LYS A 243 14.01 9.17 19.18
C LYS A 243 12.51 9.43 19.13
N ALA A 244 11.91 9.42 17.94
CA ALA A 244 10.48 9.65 17.77
C ALA A 244 9.66 8.57 18.51
N PHE A 245 9.89 7.30 18.21
CA PHE A 245 9.08 6.22 18.78
C PHE A 245 9.42 5.94 20.25
N LEU A 246 10.70 5.90 20.63
CA LEU A 246 11.11 5.48 21.98
C LEU A 246 11.10 6.62 23.01
N GLN A 247 11.18 7.88 22.58
CA GLN A 247 11.32 9.03 23.50
C GLN A 247 10.20 10.07 23.36
N LEU A 248 9.55 10.18 22.20
CA LEU A 248 8.47 11.14 22.00
C LEU A 248 7.09 10.49 22.20
N ALA A 249 6.87 9.31 21.61
CA ALA A 249 5.59 8.60 21.70
C ALA A 249 5.40 7.85 23.05
N GLU A 250 6.44 7.19 23.56
CA GLU A 250 6.32 6.29 24.72
C GLU A 250 6.69 6.92 26.08
N CYS A 251 7.19 8.15 26.13
CA CYS A 251 7.82 8.72 27.33
C CYS A 251 7.12 9.98 27.87
N GLY A 252 7.30 10.24 29.17
CA GLY A 252 6.71 11.41 29.84
C GLY A 252 7.32 12.77 29.47
N ALA A 253 6.63 13.84 29.88
CA ALA A 253 6.86 15.23 29.45
C ALA A 253 8.33 15.71 29.45
N LYS A 254 9.15 15.28 30.42
CA LYS A 254 10.58 15.66 30.50
C LYS A 254 11.39 15.17 29.29
N LYS A 255 11.18 13.93 28.86
CA LYS A 255 11.87 13.35 27.70
C LYS A 255 11.34 13.96 26.40
N GLN A 256 10.02 14.15 26.30
CA GLN A 256 9.40 14.84 25.17
C GLN A 256 9.98 16.26 24.99
N ALA A 257 10.08 17.05 26.07
CA ALA A 257 10.69 18.38 26.03
C ALA A 257 12.17 18.35 25.61
N ALA A 258 12.92 17.32 26.00
CA ALA A 258 14.31 17.14 25.56
C ALA A 258 14.41 16.85 24.06
N VAL A 259 13.54 15.98 23.54
CA VAL A 259 13.46 15.68 22.10
C VAL A 259 13.04 16.93 21.31
N LEU A 260 12.05 17.69 21.78
CA LEU A 260 11.62 18.94 21.13
C LEU A 260 12.72 19.99 21.07
N ARG A 261 13.55 20.10 22.12
CA ARG A 261 14.75 20.96 22.10
C ARG A 261 15.76 20.47 21.06
N ALA A 262 15.99 19.15 20.95
CA ALA A 262 16.89 18.58 19.96
C ALA A 262 16.38 18.85 18.53
N LEU A 263 15.08 18.64 18.28
CA LEU A 263 14.42 18.94 17.01
C LEU A 263 14.61 20.41 16.64
N ASN A 264 14.33 21.33 17.58
CA ASN A 264 14.48 22.76 17.34
C ASN A 264 15.91 23.17 16.99
N SER A 265 16.90 22.53 17.63
CA SER A 265 18.32 22.75 17.33
C SER A 265 18.66 22.27 15.92
N ALA A 266 18.29 21.05 15.56
CA ALA A 266 18.58 20.49 14.23
C ALA A 266 17.93 21.31 13.11
N LEU A 267 16.65 21.67 13.28
CA LEU A 267 15.89 22.50 12.35
C LEU A 267 16.31 23.97 12.32
N GLY A 268 17.23 24.38 13.21
CA GLY A 268 17.91 25.67 13.12
C GLY A 268 19.04 25.68 12.09
N HIS A 269 19.56 24.51 11.73
CA HIS A 269 20.69 24.35 10.80
C HIS A 269 20.28 23.85 9.42
N SER A 270 19.16 23.12 9.32
CA SER A 270 18.65 22.54 8.07
C SER A 270 17.13 22.64 7.97
N ALA A 271 16.60 22.54 6.75
CA ALA A 271 15.16 22.57 6.50
C ALA A 271 14.44 21.30 7.02
N TRP A 272 15.13 20.16 6.99
CA TRP A 272 14.63 18.84 7.43
C TRP A 272 15.58 18.21 8.45
N LEU A 273 15.12 17.19 9.16
CA LEU A 273 15.81 16.65 10.34
C LEU A 273 17.15 15.98 10.06
N ALA A 274 17.29 15.38 8.88
CA ALA A 274 18.51 14.70 8.47
C ALA A 274 19.29 15.48 7.39
N GLY A 275 18.93 16.73 7.10
CA GLY A 275 19.66 17.57 6.14
C GLY A 275 18.74 18.32 5.18
N PRO A 276 19.12 18.47 3.90
CA PRO A 276 18.39 19.30 2.94
C PRO A 276 17.17 18.60 2.32
N GLU A 277 17.03 17.28 2.46
CA GLU A 277 15.95 16.50 1.87
C GLU A 277 15.02 15.90 2.93
N PHE A 278 13.74 15.80 2.56
CA PHE A 278 12.70 15.19 3.39
C PHE A 278 12.90 13.68 3.49
N SER A 279 12.79 13.13 4.70
CA SER A 279 13.15 11.74 4.99
C SER A 279 12.14 11.04 5.91
N LEU A 280 12.37 9.75 6.18
CA LEU A 280 11.60 9.01 7.17
C LEU A 280 11.65 9.64 8.57
N ALA A 281 12.76 10.27 8.94
CA ALA A 281 12.91 10.96 10.22
C ALA A 281 11.84 12.05 10.38
N ASP A 282 11.55 12.79 9.31
CA ASP A 282 10.56 13.86 9.31
C ASP A 282 9.14 13.31 9.47
N ILE A 283 8.80 12.23 8.74
CA ILE A 283 7.50 11.56 8.84
C ILE A 283 7.28 11.04 10.27
N ALA A 284 8.25 10.30 10.82
CA ALA A 284 8.14 9.69 12.14
C ALA A 284 8.04 10.74 13.25
N CYS A 285 8.92 11.75 13.24
CA CYS A 285 8.88 12.82 14.23
C CYS A 285 7.59 13.62 14.13
N TYR A 286 7.10 13.93 12.91
CA TYR A 286 5.88 14.71 12.72
C TYR A 286 4.68 13.98 13.35
N CYS A 287 4.52 12.70 13.04
CA CYS A 287 3.42 11.88 13.57
C CYS A 287 3.49 11.78 15.09
N CYS A 288 4.68 11.57 15.66
CA CYS A 288 4.86 11.47 17.12
C CYS A 288 4.65 12.82 17.84
N VAL A 289 5.02 13.96 17.22
CA VAL A 289 4.72 15.30 17.77
C VAL A 289 3.21 15.53 17.83
N LEU A 290 2.47 15.11 16.81
CA LEU A 290 1.01 15.22 16.80
C LEU A 290 0.35 14.30 17.85
N GLN A 291 0.76 13.03 17.91
CA GLN A 291 0.22 12.06 18.89
C GLN A 291 0.48 12.50 20.34
N SER A 292 1.62 13.13 20.61
CA SER A 292 1.96 13.61 21.96
C SER A 292 1.23 14.90 22.36
N GLY A 293 0.41 15.50 21.49
CA GLY A 293 -0.30 16.77 21.75
C GLY A 293 0.64 17.97 21.95
N SER A 294 1.94 17.82 21.64
CA SER A 294 2.97 18.81 21.94
C SER A 294 3.17 19.85 20.84
N ALA A 295 2.39 19.78 19.76
CA ALA A 295 2.52 20.64 18.58
C ALA A 295 2.30 22.13 18.89
N SER A 296 1.33 22.46 19.76
CA SER A 296 0.97 23.85 20.10
C SER A 296 2.05 24.54 20.95
N SER A 297 2.70 23.79 21.84
CA SER A 297 3.80 24.26 22.70
C SER A 297 5.19 24.08 22.08
N ALA A 298 5.27 23.66 20.81
CA ALA A 298 6.53 23.36 20.17
C ALA A 298 7.39 24.64 19.97
N PRO A 299 8.72 24.53 20.02
CA PRO A 299 9.63 25.66 19.72
C PRO A 299 9.48 26.20 18.28
N ALA A 300 9.95 27.43 18.04
CA ALA A 300 9.71 28.16 16.79
C ALA A 300 10.18 27.43 15.51
N ASN A 301 11.36 26.81 15.49
CA ASN A 301 11.83 26.08 14.31
C ASN A 301 10.98 24.83 14.07
N VAL A 302 10.53 24.17 15.15
CA VAL A 302 9.63 23.01 15.07
C VAL A 302 8.27 23.44 14.52
N GLN A 303 7.69 24.55 14.97
CA GLN A 303 6.42 25.05 14.42
C GLN A 303 6.53 25.40 12.93
N ARG A 304 7.65 26.02 12.51
CA ARG A 304 7.91 26.29 11.09
C ARG A 304 8.00 24.99 10.29
N TRP A 305 8.75 24.02 10.78
CA TRP A 305 8.89 22.70 10.15
C TRP A 305 7.57 21.92 10.10
N LEU A 306 6.73 21.96 11.14
CA LEU A 306 5.40 21.35 11.12
C LEU A 306 4.56 21.91 9.95
N LYS A 307 4.58 23.24 9.75
CA LYS A 307 3.92 23.87 8.60
C LYS A 307 4.54 23.43 7.27
N SER A 308 5.86 23.32 7.19
CA SER A 308 6.54 22.80 6.00
C SER A 308 6.12 21.36 5.67
N CYS A 309 6.02 20.49 6.68
CA CYS A 309 5.51 19.12 6.54
C CYS A 309 4.06 19.11 6.01
N GLU A 310 3.20 19.97 6.57
CA GLU A 310 1.81 20.08 6.11
C GLU A 310 1.68 20.53 4.67
N ASN A 311 2.53 21.47 4.24
CA ASN A 311 2.54 21.98 2.88
C ASN A 311 2.94 20.92 1.83
N LEU A 312 3.61 19.83 2.22
CA LEU A 312 3.88 18.70 1.32
C LEU A 312 2.62 17.91 0.95
N GLY A 313 1.53 18.05 1.71
CA GLY A 313 0.26 17.36 1.46
C GLY A 313 0.25 15.85 1.81
N HIS A 314 1.37 15.29 2.27
CA HIS A 314 1.48 13.85 2.60
C HIS A 314 0.71 13.44 3.87
N PHE A 315 0.45 14.39 4.78
CA PHE A 315 -0.12 14.12 6.10
C PHE A 315 -1.65 14.25 6.17
N GLY A 316 -2.33 14.38 5.03
CA GLY A 316 -3.80 14.42 4.96
C GLY A 316 -4.51 13.29 5.72
N PRO A 317 -4.10 12.02 5.58
CA PRO A 317 -4.73 10.89 6.29
C PRO A 317 -4.65 11.02 7.82
N VAL A 318 -3.58 11.63 8.34
CA VAL A 318 -3.37 11.80 9.79
C VAL A 318 -4.35 12.81 10.37
N LYS A 319 -4.60 13.91 9.64
CA LYS A 319 -5.53 14.96 10.07
C LYS A 319 -6.97 14.45 10.18
N GLN A 320 -7.37 13.51 9.33
CA GLN A 320 -8.72 12.90 9.36
C GLN A 320 -8.97 11.99 10.59
N LEU A 321 -7.91 11.62 11.30
CA LEU A 321 -7.99 10.72 12.47
C LEU A 321 -7.83 11.43 13.80
N LEU A 322 -7.20 12.61 13.80
CA LEU A 322 -7.00 13.42 14.99
C LEU A 322 -8.08 14.50 15.19
N HIS A 323 -8.95 14.70 14.21
CA HIS A 323 -10.11 15.62 14.23
C HIS A 323 -11.40 14.84 14.01
#